data_AF-A0A2K1KFN3-F1
#
_entry.id   AF-A0A2K1KFN3-F1
#
_cell.length_a   1.000
_cell.length_b   1.000
_cell.length_c   1.000
_cell.angle_alpha   90.00
_cell.angle_beta   90.00
_cell.angle_gamma   90.00
#
_symmetry.space_group_name_H-M   'P 1'
#
loop_
_entity.id
_entity.type
_entity.pdbx_description
1 polymer ?
#
loop_
_entity_poly.entity_id
_entity_poly.type
_entity_poly.pdbx_seq_one_letter_code
_entity_poly.pdbx_strand_id
1 'polypeptide(L)'
;MEYPSSGDQINQSERVHNNGYSLGRVYQPRGVHKAILLGKVGQAPAQKVLKSGRAVTIFSVGTGGMHLNRKMLDGETPEEFAERSSIQWHRIAVYQERIGQLILRSMKQGSQVYVEGNIETRIYNDPNTQQVKRIREIAVRQNGRLLFMEAASTARESQHRENPLKSLEPITRRSEIPD
;
A
#
# COMPACT_ATOMS: atom_id res chain seq x y z
N MET A 1 -25.44 7.30 58.06
CA MET A 1 -25.48 7.80 56.67
C MET A 1 -26.31 6.82 55.88
N GLU A 2 -27.58 7.16 55.66
CA GLU A 2 -28.56 6.35 54.93
C GLU A 2 -28.31 6.43 53.42
N TYR A 3 -28.53 5.31 52.73
CA TYR A 3 -28.70 5.26 51.29
C TYR A 3 -30.19 5.45 50.96
N PRO A 4 -30.57 6.25 49.96
CA PRO A 4 -31.90 6.17 49.42
C PRO A 4 -32.05 4.98 48.47
N SER A 5 -33.16 4.29 48.64
CA SER A 5 -33.62 3.08 47.95
C SER A 5 -34.53 3.43 46.78
N SER A 6 -34.42 2.62 45.73
CA SER A 6 -35.44 2.24 44.75
C SER A 6 -35.99 3.28 43.76
N GLY A 7 -35.66 3.03 42.49
CA GLY A 7 -36.67 2.87 41.45
C GLY A 7 -36.92 4.07 40.54
N ASP A 8 -36.27 4.09 39.38
CA ASP A 8 -36.92 4.58 38.17
C ASP A 8 -36.48 3.74 36.97
N GLN A 9 -37.46 3.06 36.37
CA GLN A 9 -37.31 2.29 35.15
C GLN A 9 -37.10 3.25 33.99
N ILE A 10 -35.89 3.31 33.44
CA ILE A 10 -35.63 4.04 32.20
C ILE A 10 -36.33 3.36 31.02
N ASN A 11 -37.35 4.04 30.52
CA ASN A 11 -38.25 3.66 29.44
C ASN A 11 -37.47 3.47 28.11
N GLN A 12 -37.66 2.33 27.43
CA GLN A 12 -36.91 1.93 26.23
C GLN A 12 -37.36 2.61 24.92
N SER A 13 -37.92 3.83 24.96
CA SER A 13 -38.53 4.46 23.78
C SER A 13 -37.72 5.58 23.11
N GLU A 14 -36.55 5.99 23.61
CA GLU A 14 -35.74 7.04 22.97
C GLU A 14 -34.52 6.48 22.23
N ARG A 15 -34.76 5.76 21.12
CA ARG A 15 -33.77 5.64 20.03
C ARG A 15 -33.89 6.85 19.10
N VAL A 16 -33.49 8.02 19.59
CA VAL A 16 -33.38 9.21 18.75
C VAL A 16 -32.16 9.05 17.83
N HIS A 17 -32.43 9.11 16.53
CA HIS A 17 -31.45 9.03 15.46
C HIS A 17 -30.44 10.16 15.61
N ASN A 18 -29.20 9.79 15.94
CA ASN A 18 -28.10 10.73 16.09
C ASN A 18 -27.56 11.16 14.71
N ASN A 19 -28.37 11.91 13.96
CA ASN A 19 -27.87 12.69 12.82
C ASN A 19 -27.30 14.00 13.41
N GLY A 20 -26.07 13.90 13.93
CA GLY A 20 -25.41 14.90 14.75
C GLY A 20 -25.03 16.20 14.03
N TYR A 21 -26.03 17.02 13.69
CA TYR A 21 -25.86 18.42 13.33
C TYR A 21 -26.69 19.28 14.28
N SER A 22 -26.20 19.46 15.51
CA SER A 22 -26.71 20.49 16.42
C SER A 22 -26.16 21.87 15.99
N LEU A 23 -27.08 22.77 15.70
CA LEU A 23 -26.85 24.21 15.48
C LEU A 23 -26.15 24.79 16.72
N GLY A 24 -24.94 25.36 16.55
CA GLY A 24 -24.21 26.04 17.63
C GLY A 24 -22.76 25.60 17.84
N ARG A 25 -22.19 24.74 16.98
CA ARG A 25 -20.74 24.45 17.06
C ARG A 25 -19.95 25.56 16.37
N VAL A 26 -19.11 26.25 17.14
CA VAL A 26 -17.94 27.02 16.66
C VAL A 26 -17.35 26.25 15.47
N TYR A 27 -17.17 26.91 14.32
CA TYR A 27 -16.42 26.34 13.21
C TYR A 27 -14.98 26.12 13.69
N GLN A 28 -14.73 24.99 14.32
CA GLN A 28 -13.38 24.50 14.50
C GLN A 28 -12.95 24.01 13.13
N PRO A 29 -11.99 24.67 12.46
CA PRO A 29 -11.44 24.12 11.23
C PRO A 29 -10.97 22.70 11.55
N ARG A 30 -11.40 21.72 10.75
CA ARG A 30 -11.18 20.28 10.97
C ARG A 30 -9.69 19.84 10.87
N GLY A 31 -8.75 20.76 11.06
CA GLY A 31 -7.33 20.54 10.88
C GLY A 31 -6.97 20.14 9.45
N VAL A 32 -5.68 19.87 9.22
CA VAL A 32 -5.19 19.31 7.96
C VAL A 32 -4.73 17.89 8.23
N HIS A 33 -5.40 16.92 7.61
CA HIS A 33 -5.09 15.50 7.75
C HIS A 33 -4.65 14.95 6.39
N LYS A 34 -3.36 15.12 6.06
CA LYS A 34 -2.78 14.71 4.78
C LYS A 34 -1.56 13.82 5.03
N ALA A 35 -1.45 12.75 4.25
CA ALA A 35 -0.26 11.91 4.17
C ALA A 35 0.32 11.98 2.76
N ILE A 36 1.65 12.07 2.69
CA ILE A 36 2.45 11.98 1.47
C ILE A 36 3.47 10.88 1.71
N LEU A 37 3.50 9.88 0.84
CA LEU A 37 4.41 8.74 0.96
C LEU A 37 5.13 8.51 -0.36
N LEU A 38 6.40 8.13 -0.22
CA LEU A 38 7.24 7.62 -1.29
C LEU A 38 7.79 6.27 -0.83
N GLY A 39 7.48 5.19 -1.53
CA GLY A 39 7.89 3.87 -1.09
C GLY A 39 7.68 2.78 -2.12
N LYS A 40 7.88 1.53 -1.68
CA LYS A 40 7.70 0.35 -2.53
C LYS A 40 6.45 -0.42 -2.12
N VAL A 41 5.76 -0.93 -3.12
CA VAL A 41 4.56 -1.76 -2.95
C VAL A 41 4.95 -3.13 -2.38
N GLY A 42 4.34 -3.53 -1.27
CA GLY A 42 4.69 -4.79 -0.59
C GLY A 42 4.13 -6.04 -1.26
N GLN A 43 2.94 -5.92 -1.83
CA GLN A 43 2.21 -7.01 -2.47
C GLN A 43 1.30 -6.47 -3.57
N ALA A 44 0.90 -7.32 -4.52
CA ALA A 44 0.00 -6.92 -5.59
C ALA A 44 -1.30 -6.30 -5.02
N PRO A 45 -1.82 -5.22 -5.64
CA PRO A 45 -3.04 -4.58 -5.18
C PRO A 45 -4.24 -5.52 -5.29
N ALA A 46 -5.14 -5.46 -4.30
CA ALA A 46 -6.38 -6.23 -4.28
C ALA A 46 -7.59 -5.29 -4.37
N GLN A 47 -8.60 -5.67 -5.15
CA GLN A 47 -9.87 -4.95 -5.21
C GLN A 47 -10.86 -5.55 -4.23
N LYS A 48 -11.60 -4.69 -3.52
CA LYS A 48 -12.68 -5.09 -2.64
C LYS A 48 -13.92 -4.27 -2.93
N VAL A 49 -15.05 -4.94 -3.14
CA VAL A 49 -16.37 -4.30 -3.25
C VAL A 49 -16.91 -4.07 -1.84
N LEU A 50 -17.30 -2.83 -1.55
CA LEU A 50 -17.91 -2.44 -0.28
C LEU A 50 -19.41 -2.78 -0.29
N LYS A 51 -20.03 -2.80 0.91
CA LYS A 51 -21.48 -2.94 1.06
C LYS A 51 -22.28 -1.86 0.30
N SER A 52 -21.66 -0.70 0.04
CA SER A 52 -22.25 0.37 -0.74
C SER A 52 -22.18 0.14 -2.26
N GLY A 53 -21.71 -1.02 -2.73
CA GLY A 53 -21.50 -1.33 -4.15
C GLY A 53 -20.23 -0.71 -4.77
N ARG A 54 -19.54 0.19 -4.06
CA ARG A 54 -18.31 0.84 -4.55
C ARG A 54 -17.12 -0.10 -4.45
N ALA A 55 -16.32 -0.18 -5.51
CA ALA A 55 -15.03 -0.85 -5.49
C ALA A 55 -13.94 0.02 -4.84
N VAL A 56 -13.10 -0.58 -4.01
CA VAL A 56 -11.93 0.04 -3.39
C VAL A 56 -10.71 -0.83 -3.66
N THR A 57 -9.66 -0.23 -4.22
CA THR A 57 -8.38 -0.93 -4.43
C THR A 57 -7.47 -0.68 -3.26
N ILE A 58 -6.82 -1.73 -2.77
CA ILE A 58 -6.10 -1.73 -1.51
C ILE A 58 -4.72 -2.36 -1.72
N PHE A 59 -3.69 -1.74 -1.17
CA PHE A 59 -2.32 -2.27 -1.16
C PHE A 59 -1.52 -1.74 0.03
N SER A 60 -0.31 -2.28 0.23
CA SER A 60 0.63 -1.82 1.26
C SER A 60 1.85 -1.15 0.64
N VAL A 61 2.33 -0.09 1.27
CA VAL A 61 3.55 0.64 0.89
C VAL A 61 4.54 0.60 2.04
N GLY A 62 5.72 0.05 1.78
CA GLY A 62 6.83 0.10 2.70
C GLY A 62 7.58 1.43 2.56
N THR A 63 7.69 2.18 3.65
CA THR A 63 8.58 3.35 3.76
C THR A 63 9.62 3.04 4.82
N GLY A 64 10.83 2.77 4.39
CA GLY A 64 11.97 2.50 5.27
C GLY A 64 13.22 2.47 4.41
N GLY A 65 14.21 3.28 4.80
CA GLY A 65 15.60 2.99 4.46
C GLY A 65 16.04 3.02 3.00
N MET A 66 15.44 3.84 2.14
CA MET A 66 15.98 3.98 0.77
C MET A 66 17.45 4.46 0.78
N HIS A 67 17.87 5.14 1.86
CA HIS A 67 19.27 5.53 2.12
C HIS A 67 19.95 4.73 3.25
N LEU A 68 19.23 4.33 4.31
CA LEU A 68 19.83 3.68 5.49
C LEU A 68 20.00 2.15 5.37
N ASN A 69 19.22 1.44 4.55
CA ASN A 69 19.18 -0.03 4.63
C ASN A 69 20.16 -0.73 3.68
N ARG A 70 21.09 0.01 3.07
CA ARG A 70 21.87 -0.53 1.94
C ARG A 70 23.16 -1.24 2.38
N LYS A 71 23.71 -0.87 3.55
CA LYS A 71 24.90 -1.50 4.14
C LYS A 71 24.89 -1.36 5.67
N MET A 72 25.45 -2.37 6.34
CA MET A 72 25.90 -2.21 7.73
C MET A 72 26.98 -1.13 7.79
N LEU A 73 26.92 -0.32 8.84
CA LEU A 73 28.00 0.59 9.19
C LEU A 73 29.17 -0.20 9.78
N ASP A 74 30.36 0.36 9.72
CA ASP A 74 31.53 -0.28 10.33
C ASP A 74 31.37 -0.29 11.86
N GLY A 75 31.58 -1.47 12.47
CA GLY A 75 31.35 -1.70 13.90
C GLY A 75 29.88 -1.86 14.34
N GLU A 76 28.92 -1.86 13.42
CA GLU A 76 27.50 -2.08 13.73
C GLU A 76 27.17 -3.57 13.89
N THR A 77 26.39 -3.92 14.91
CA THR A 77 25.90 -5.29 15.13
C THR A 77 24.73 -5.65 14.21
N PRO A 78 24.47 -6.95 13.95
CA PRO A 78 23.29 -7.40 13.21
C PRO A 78 21.95 -6.91 13.77
N GLU A 79 21.84 -6.82 15.10
CA GLU A 79 20.65 -6.36 15.80
C GLU A 79 20.40 -4.86 15.56
N GLU A 80 21.44 -4.04 15.70
CA GLU A 80 21.38 -2.58 15.46
C GLU A 80 21.07 -2.27 13.99
N PHE A 81 21.68 -3.03 13.06
CA PHE A 81 21.39 -2.91 11.64
C PHE A 81 19.93 -3.22 11.31
N ALA A 82 19.37 -4.27 11.92
CA ALA A 82 17.98 -4.67 11.71
C ALA A 82 16.99 -3.64 12.26
N GLU A 83 17.28 -3.08 13.44
CA GLU A 83 16.47 -2.01 14.05
C GLU A 83 16.49 -0.74 13.19
N ARG A 84 17.69 -0.30 12.79
CA ARG A 84 17.90 0.82 11.87
C ARG A 84 17.24 0.60 10.52
N SER A 85 17.14 -0.67 10.09
CA SER A 85 16.55 -1.06 8.82
C SER A 85 15.05 -1.32 8.85
N SER A 86 14.37 -1.03 9.96
CA SER A 86 12.94 -1.31 10.11
C SER A 86 12.08 -0.63 9.03
N ILE A 87 11.30 -1.44 8.31
CA ILE A 87 10.39 -0.98 7.25
C ILE A 87 9.02 -0.68 7.88
N GLN A 88 8.52 0.53 7.67
CA GLN A 88 7.17 0.89 8.08
C GLN A 88 6.16 0.60 6.97
N TRP A 89 5.20 -0.28 7.26
CA TRP A 89 4.17 -0.67 6.30
C TRP A 89 2.91 0.18 6.45
N HIS A 90 2.58 0.88 5.37
CA HIS A 90 1.45 1.79 5.29
C HIS A 90 0.34 1.16 4.46
N ARG A 91 -0.88 1.18 4.99
CA ARG A 91 -2.06 0.71 4.27
C ARG A 91 -2.62 1.83 3.40
N ILE A 92 -2.74 1.58 2.09
CA ILE A 92 -3.32 2.51 1.13
C ILE A 92 -4.68 1.99 0.67
N ALA A 93 -5.69 2.86 0.68
CA ALA A 93 -7.04 2.57 0.20
C ALA A 93 -7.44 3.59 -0.87
N VAL A 94 -7.63 3.14 -2.10
CA VAL A 94 -7.98 3.96 -3.25
C VAL A 94 -9.46 3.83 -3.54
N TYR A 95 -10.20 4.91 -3.30
CA TYR A 95 -11.65 4.98 -3.45
C TYR A 95 -12.10 5.47 -4.82
N GLN A 96 -11.16 5.98 -5.63
CA GLN A 96 -11.41 6.42 -7.00
C GLN A 96 -11.29 5.21 -7.94
N GLU A 97 -12.41 4.77 -8.49
CA GLU A 97 -12.49 3.51 -9.26
C GLU A 97 -11.54 3.49 -10.47
N ARG A 98 -11.50 4.56 -11.26
CA ARG A 98 -10.62 4.66 -12.44
C ARG A 98 -9.14 4.49 -12.08
N ILE A 99 -8.69 5.10 -10.98
CA ILE A 99 -7.32 4.96 -10.49
C ILE A 99 -7.11 3.53 -9.96
N GLY A 100 -8.08 3.01 -9.22
CA GLY A 100 -8.05 1.64 -8.71
C GLY A 100 -7.90 0.59 -9.79
N GLN A 101 -8.61 0.72 -10.92
CA GLN A 101 -8.51 -0.18 -12.07
C GLN A 101 -7.15 -0.07 -12.78
N LEU A 102 -6.59 1.14 -12.90
CA LEU A 102 -5.25 1.33 -13.45
C LEU A 102 -4.18 0.65 -12.57
N ILE A 103 -4.29 0.83 -11.25
CA ILE A 103 -3.39 0.21 -10.27
C ILE A 103 -3.43 -1.32 -10.39
N LEU A 104 -4.61 -1.92 -10.49
CA LEU A 104 -4.73 -3.38 -10.61
C LEU A 104 -4.04 -3.94 -11.87
N ARG A 105 -4.03 -3.19 -12.98
CA ARG A 105 -3.38 -3.64 -14.23
C ARG A 105 -1.89 -3.36 -14.26
N SER A 106 -1.45 -2.25 -13.69
CA SER A 106 -0.09 -1.74 -13.87
C SER A 106 0.84 -1.96 -12.68
N MET A 107 0.31 -2.02 -11.45
CA MET A 107 1.12 -2.11 -10.24
C MET A 107 1.53 -3.55 -9.95
N LYS A 108 2.82 -3.75 -9.66
CA LYS A 108 3.37 -5.04 -9.23
C LYS A 108 3.98 -4.92 -7.83
N GLN A 109 4.24 -6.06 -7.20
CA GLN A 109 5.07 -6.09 -6.01
C GLN A 109 6.43 -5.44 -6.30
N GLY A 110 6.91 -4.60 -5.38
CA GLY A 110 8.17 -3.88 -5.50
C GLY A 110 8.09 -2.58 -6.31
N SER A 111 6.98 -2.28 -7.00
CA SER A 111 6.81 -1.02 -7.73
C SER A 111 7.00 0.19 -6.82
N GLN A 112 7.75 1.19 -7.29
CA GLN A 112 7.95 2.43 -6.55
C GLN A 112 6.77 3.37 -6.81
N VAL A 113 6.19 3.93 -5.75
CA VAL A 113 4.95 4.69 -5.82
C VAL A 113 5.02 5.95 -4.95
N TYR A 114 4.50 7.04 -5.49
CA TYR A 114 4.15 8.24 -4.74
C TYR A 114 2.65 8.20 -4.42
N VAL A 115 2.28 8.41 -3.17
CA VAL A 115 0.90 8.42 -2.71
C VAL A 115 0.63 9.66 -1.90
N GLU A 116 -0.42 10.39 -2.25
CA GLU A 116 -0.97 11.49 -1.48
C GLU A 116 -2.45 11.22 -1.19
N GLY A 117 -2.82 11.30 0.09
CA GLY A 117 -4.19 11.05 0.53
C GLY A 117 -4.47 11.58 1.93
N ASN A 118 -5.63 11.24 2.46
CA ASN A 118 -6.05 11.63 3.79
C ASN A 118 -5.76 10.50 4.79
N ILE A 119 -5.36 10.85 6.02
CA ILE A 119 -5.21 9.86 7.09
C ILE A 119 -6.60 9.61 7.69
N GLU A 120 -7.11 8.39 7.53
CA GLU A 120 -8.45 8.02 7.97
C GLU A 120 -8.40 6.79 8.89
N THR A 121 -9.33 6.75 9.85
CA THR A 121 -9.59 5.54 10.64
C THR A 121 -10.96 5.00 10.27
N ARG A 122 -10.99 3.81 9.68
CA ARG A 122 -12.21 3.11 9.34
C ARG A 122 -12.61 2.17 10.46
N ILE A 123 -13.87 2.24 10.85
CA ILE A 123 -14.49 1.31 11.80
C ILE A 123 -15.29 0.28 11.01
N TYR A 124 -15.15 -0.99 11.34
CA TYR A 124 -15.99 -2.05 10.79
C TYR A 124 -16.22 -3.15 11.81
N ASN A 125 -17.36 -3.84 11.69
CA ASN A 125 -17.68 -5.00 12.50
C ASN A 125 -17.13 -6.24 11.82
N ASP A 126 -16.34 -7.02 12.54
CA ASP A 126 -15.89 -8.33 12.07
C ASP A 126 -17.06 -9.31 12.13
N PRO A 127 -17.50 -9.88 11.00
CA PRO A 127 -18.66 -10.78 10.98
C PRO A 127 -18.40 -12.07 11.76
N ASN A 128 -17.14 -12.52 11.92
CA ASN A 128 -16.83 -13.77 12.59
C ASN A 128 -16.76 -13.59 14.12
N THR A 129 -16.15 -12.49 14.57
CA THR A 129 -15.91 -12.26 16.01
C THR A 129 -16.93 -11.32 16.66
N GLN A 130 -17.82 -10.71 15.87
CA GLN A 130 -18.78 -9.67 16.29
C GLN A 130 -18.13 -8.43 16.95
N GLN A 131 -16.81 -8.27 16.82
CA GLN A 131 -16.09 -7.15 17.42
C GLN A 131 -15.99 -5.96 16.48
N VAL A 132 -16.01 -4.76 17.06
CA VAL A 132 -15.76 -3.49 16.37
C VAL A 132 -14.25 -3.30 16.19
N LYS A 133 -13.76 -3.38 14.95
CA LYS A 133 -12.34 -3.17 14.61
C LYS A 133 -12.11 -1.78 14.02
N ARG A 134 -10.95 -1.21 14.33
CA ARG A 134 -10.45 0.08 13.81
C ARG A 134 -9.23 -0.17 12.94
N ILE A 135 -9.27 0.30 11.70
CA ILE A 135 -8.15 0.24 10.76
C ILE A 135 -7.75 1.66 10.39
N ARG A 136 -6.46 1.96 10.53
CA ARG A 136 -5.85 3.21 10.02
C ARG A 136 -5.41 2.99 8.58
N GLU A 137 -5.74 3.91 7.70
CA GLU A 137 -5.37 3.85 6.29
C GLU A 137 -5.13 5.25 5.72
N ILE A 138 -4.35 5.29 4.64
CA ILE A 138 -4.24 6.47 3.79
C ILE A 138 -5.26 6.33 2.67
N ALA A 139 -6.31 7.14 2.75
CA ALA A 139 -7.42 7.16 1.81
C ALA A 139 -7.12 8.10 0.65
N VAL A 140 -6.98 7.54 -0.55
CA VAL A 140 -6.86 8.30 -1.79
C VAL A 140 -8.27 8.53 -2.34
N ARG A 141 -8.77 9.75 -2.15
CA ARG A 141 -10.08 10.24 -2.64
C ARG A 141 -9.86 11.19 -3.83
N GLN A 142 -10.86 11.99 -4.16
CA GLN A 142 -10.83 12.91 -5.31
C GLN A 142 -9.69 13.94 -5.27
N ASN A 143 -9.28 14.36 -4.07
CA ASN A 143 -8.17 15.29 -3.84
C ASN A 143 -6.80 14.60 -3.68
N GLY A 144 -6.77 13.26 -3.71
CA GLY A 144 -5.54 12.48 -3.58
C GLY A 144 -4.82 12.33 -4.91
N ARG A 145 -3.54 11.97 -4.84
CA ARG A 145 -2.70 11.71 -6.03
C ARG A 145 -1.97 10.40 -5.86
N LEU A 146 -1.77 9.69 -6.97
CA LEU A 146 -0.98 8.47 -7.01
C LEU A 146 -0.18 8.45 -8.31
N LEU A 147 1.13 8.26 -8.20
CA LEU A 147 2.03 8.22 -9.36
C LEU A 147 2.91 6.98 -9.28
N PHE A 148 3.02 6.28 -10.41
CA PHE A 148 3.99 5.22 -10.58
C PHE A 148 5.34 5.84 -10.93
N MET A 149 6.37 5.45 -10.21
CA MET A 149 7.74 5.72 -10.63
C MET A 149 8.26 4.43 -11.25
N GLU A 150 8.19 4.37 -12.57
CA GLU A 150 8.90 3.35 -13.31
C GLU A 150 10.40 3.62 -13.15
N ALA A 151 11.15 2.64 -12.64
CA ALA A 151 12.60 2.72 -12.69
C ALA A 151 13.02 2.58 -14.15
N ALA A 152 13.67 3.61 -14.69
CA ALA A 152 14.26 3.58 -16.04
C ALA A 152 15.45 2.60 -16.08
N SER A 153 15.20 1.30 -15.94
CA SER A 153 16.26 0.29 -15.95
C SER A 153 15.72 -1.14 -16.10
N THR A 154 14.88 -1.45 -17.10
CA THR A 154 14.75 -2.84 -17.60
C THR A 154 14.18 -2.92 -19.03
N ALA A 155 14.69 -2.09 -19.95
CA ALA A 155 14.44 -2.23 -21.40
C ALA A 155 15.72 -2.53 -22.19
N ARG A 156 16.79 -3.04 -21.54
CA ARG A 156 18.07 -3.33 -22.18
C ARG A 156 18.65 -4.73 -21.93
N GLU A 157 17.91 -5.65 -21.33
CA GLU A 157 18.47 -6.96 -20.93
C GLU A 157 17.67 -8.18 -21.42
N SER A 158 17.05 -8.06 -22.60
CA SER A 158 16.45 -9.19 -23.32
C SER A 158 16.83 -9.26 -24.80
N GLN A 159 17.91 -8.60 -25.23
CA GLN A 159 18.49 -8.74 -26.58
C GLN A 159 19.94 -9.27 -26.60
N HIS A 160 20.42 -9.93 -25.53
CA HIS A 160 21.73 -10.60 -25.56
C HIS A 160 21.63 -12.07 -25.16
N ARG A 161 20.98 -12.86 -26.00
CA ARG A 161 21.20 -14.31 -26.10
C ARG A 161 21.01 -14.77 -27.53
N GLU A 162 21.97 -14.44 -28.40
CA GLU A 162 22.48 -15.36 -29.42
C GLU A 162 23.95 -15.02 -29.64
N ASN A 163 24.84 -15.97 -29.35
CA ASN A 163 26.28 -15.85 -29.56
C ASN A 163 26.57 -16.43 -30.98
N PRO A 164 26.87 -15.63 -32.02
CA PRO A 164 26.86 -16.12 -33.41
C PRO A 164 28.07 -16.97 -33.84
N LEU A 165 28.92 -17.44 -32.92
CA LEU A 165 30.21 -18.06 -33.26
C LEU A 165 30.26 -19.59 -33.02
N LYS A 166 29.15 -20.31 -33.25
CA LYS A 166 29.14 -21.78 -33.16
C LYS A 166 28.76 -22.51 -34.46
N SER A 167 29.04 -21.92 -35.61
CA SER A 167 28.98 -22.60 -36.91
C SER A 167 30.21 -22.28 -37.76
N LEU A 168 31.34 -22.88 -37.43
CA LEU A 168 32.39 -23.12 -38.42
C LEU A 168 32.64 -24.62 -38.40
N GLU A 169 32.12 -25.31 -39.41
CA GLU A 169 32.44 -26.71 -39.65
C GLU A 169 33.94 -26.86 -39.95
N PRO A 170 34.57 -27.98 -39.55
CA PRO A 170 35.96 -28.22 -39.87
C PRO A 170 36.12 -28.43 -41.39
N ILE A 171 36.95 -27.59 -42.01
CA ILE A 171 37.34 -27.73 -43.41
C ILE A 171 38.14 -29.03 -43.56
N THR A 172 37.53 -30.06 -44.15
CA THR A 172 38.23 -31.29 -44.54
C THR A 172 39.32 -30.95 -45.55
N ARG A 173 40.59 -31.17 -45.17
CA ARG A 173 41.74 -31.02 -46.05
C ARG A 173 41.73 -32.15 -47.07
N ARG A 174 41.39 -31.82 -48.32
CA ARG A 174 41.48 -32.71 -49.48
C ARG A 174 42.97 -32.99 -49.74
N SER A 175 43.41 -34.23 -49.54
CA SER A 175 44.75 -34.69 -49.91
C SER A 175 44.68 -35.47 -51.22
N GLU A 176 44.92 -34.80 -52.34
CA GLU A 176 45.30 -35.43 -53.61
C GLU A 176 46.40 -34.56 -54.24
N ILE A 177 47.62 -35.07 -54.29
CA ILE A 177 48.67 -34.65 -55.22
C ILE A 177 49.07 -35.93 -55.95
N PRO A 178 48.89 -36.02 -57.29
CA PRO A 178 49.41 -37.12 -58.08
C PRO A 178 50.87 -36.89 -58.51
N ASP A 179 51.49 -38.02 -58.85
CA ASP A 179 52.82 -38.32 -59.43
C ASP A 179 53.99 -38.53 -58.47
#